data_AF-A0A8H8RCS5-F1
#
_entry.id   AF-A0A8H8RCS5-F1
#
_cell.length_a   1.000
_cell.length_b   1.000
_cell.length_c   1.000
_cell.angle_alpha   90.00
_cell.angle_beta   90.00
_cell.angle_gamma   90.00
#
_symmetry.space_group_name_H-M   'P 1'
#
loop_
_entity.id
_entity.type
_entity.pdbx_description
1 polymer ?
#
loop_
_entity_poly.entity_id
_entity_poly.type
_entity_poly.pdbx_seq_one_letter_code
_entity_poly.pdbx_strand_id
1 'polypeptide(L)'
;MATPFSPPISKIPKPEIPKWTPPQPTKMHLDWADLRTIELSLLDSPDPEIVTRLVAKTKAAIEEDGFLFLTNYGVSLEQLHRQFDLAQFLHANISEEDKAKLLWDPSTGVFAGFKPRFGWKREPGKFDGIEHFNFYSPEFEDIEKVPECIVPFMDEITAFCDVSGCLYGAGSLNRG
;
A
#
# COMPACT_ATOMS: atom_id res chain seq x y z
N MET A 1 16.48 4.83 -10.15
CA MET A 1 16.92 4.40 -8.80
C MET A 1 16.00 5.06 -7.79
N ALA A 2 15.52 4.32 -6.78
CA ALA A 2 14.67 4.90 -5.75
C ALA A 2 15.47 5.90 -4.90
N THR A 3 14.86 7.03 -4.57
CA THR A 3 15.43 8.03 -3.68
C THR A 3 15.54 7.45 -2.26
N PRO A 4 16.61 7.72 -1.49
CA PRO A 4 16.69 7.32 -0.09
C PRO A 4 15.48 7.80 0.70
N PHE A 5 15.05 7.02 1.69
CA PHE A 5 13.92 7.42 2.53
C PHE A 5 14.27 8.68 3.32
N SER A 6 13.50 9.74 3.11
CA SER A 6 13.55 10.95 3.93
C SER A 6 12.14 11.22 4.44
N PRO A 7 11.80 10.81 5.68
CA PRO A 7 10.49 11.10 6.22
C PRO A 7 10.27 12.62 6.31
N PRO A 8 9.03 13.09 6.15
CA PRO A 8 8.70 14.50 6.37
C PRO A 8 9.10 14.95 7.77
N ILE A 9 9.58 16.19 7.85
CA ILE A 9 9.93 16.82 9.12
C ILE A 9 8.62 17.13 9.86
N SER A 10 8.35 16.39 10.93
CA SER A 10 7.21 16.67 11.81
C SER A 10 7.60 17.62 12.94
N LYS A 11 6.69 18.55 13.26
CA LYS A 11 6.78 19.39 14.46
C LYS A 11 6.24 18.69 15.71
N ILE A 12 5.57 17.55 15.53
CA ILE A 12 4.95 16.76 16.59
C ILE A 12 5.91 15.62 16.94
N PRO A 13 6.26 15.42 18.22
CA PRO A 13 7.03 14.25 18.65
C PRO A 13 6.30 12.96 18.25
N LYS A 14 6.99 12.09 17.51
CA LYS A 14 6.46 10.78 17.11
C LYS A 14 6.86 9.73 18.13
N PRO A 15 5.96 8.81 18.51
CA PRO A 15 6.36 7.69 19.36
C PRO A 15 7.34 6.78 18.61
N GLU A 16 8.25 6.14 19.34
CA GLU A 16 9.06 5.08 18.78
C GLU A 16 8.18 3.84 18.53
N ILE A 17 8.31 3.24 17.34
CA ILE A 17 7.57 2.04 16.98
C ILE A 17 8.50 0.87 16.66
N PRO A 18 8.08 -0.38 16.93
CA PRO A 18 8.87 -1.55 16.57
C PRO A 18 9.13 -1.63 15.06
N LYS A 19 10.32 -2.10 14.69
CA LYS A 19 10.63 -2.41 13.29
C LYS A 19 10.02 -3.75 12.90
N TRP A 20 9.30 -3.76 11.79
CA TRP A 20 8.82 -4.97 11.17
C TRP A 20 10.01 -5.80 10.68
N THR A 21 9.98 -7.09 10.99
CA THR A 21 10.98 -8.06 10.55
C THR A 21 10.34 -8.99 9.52
N PRO A 22 10.90 -9.09 8.30
CA PRO A 22 10.36 -9.99 7.29
C PRO A 22 10.42 -11.46 7.75
N PRO A 23 9.43 -12.28 7.36
CA PRO A 23 9.50 -13.71 7.63
C PRO A 23 10.69 -14.34 6.92
N GLN A 24 11.19 -15.44 7.48
CA GLN A 24 12.28 -16.19 6.86
C GLN A 24 11.81 -16.79 5.52
N PRO A 25 12.67 -16.80 4.48
CA PRO A 25 12.36 -17.48 3.23
C PRO A 25 12.02 -18.96 3.45
N THR A 26 11.14 -19.50 2.60
CA THR A 26 10.82 -20.93 2.65
C THR A 26 12.07 -21.77 2.39
N LYS A 27 12.19 -22.89 3.11
CA LYS A 27 13.24 -23.90 2.91
C LYS A 27 12.78 -25.04 2.01
N MET A 28 11.51 -25.02 1.60
CA MET A 28 10.95 -26.05 0.72
C MET A 28 11.39 -25.79 -0.71
N HIS A 29 11.80 -26.86 -1.41
CA HIS A 29 12.02 -26.81 -2.84
C HIS A 29 10.66 -26.93 -3.55
N LEU A 30 10.24 -25.87 -4.21
CA LEU A 30 8.96 -25.79 -4.90
C LEU A 30 9.22 -25.47 -6.38
N ASP A 31 8.40 -26.04 -7.26
CA ASP A 31 8.38 -25.67 -8.67
C ASP A 31 7.61 -24.36 -8.82
N TRP A 32 8.34 -23.25 -8.84
CA TRP A 32 7.75 -21.92 -8.97
C TRP A 32 7.29 -21.65 -10.40
N ALA A 33 6.21 -20.89 -10.55
CA ALA A 33 5.82 -20.34 -11.85
C ALA A 33 6.89 -19.34 -12.32
N ASP A 34 7.24 -19.40 -13.61
CA ASP A 34 8.11 -18.42 -14.23
C ASP A 34 7.27 -17.19 -14.62
N LEU A 35 7.41 -16.11 -13.85
CA LEU A 35 6.67 -14.87 -14.07
C LEU A 35 7.61 -13.81 -14.62
N ARG A 36 7.16 -13.08 -15.65
CA ARG A 36 7.95 -12.01 -16.23
C ARG A 36 8.15 -10.85 -15.25
N THR A 37 9.41 -10.46 -15.07
CA THR A 37 9.79 -9.23 -14.36
C THR A 37 9.83 -8.03 -15.30
N ILE A 38 9.12 -6.96 -14.97
CA ILE A 38 9.07 -5.69 -15.70
C ILE A 38 9.89 -4.65 -14.94
N GLU A 39 10.91 -4.11 -15.61
CA GLU A 39 11.71 -3.00 -15.07
C GLU A 39 11.01 -1.68 -15.40
N LEU A 40 10.29 -1.12 -14.42
CA LEU A 40 9.35 -0.03 -14.68
C LEU A 40 10.06 1.27 -15.08
N SER A 41 11.29 1.51 -14.60
CA SER A 41 12.10 2.68 -14.98
C SER A 41 12.45 2.76 -16.46
N LEU A 42 12.26 1.67 -17.23
CA LEU A 42 12.45 1.69 -18.68
C LEU A 42 11.33 2.47 -19.41
N LEU A 43 10.22 2.81 -18.74
CA LEU A 43 9.21 3.73 -19.29
C LEU A 43 9.76 5.14 -19.51
N ASP A 44 10.73 5.56 -18.71
CA ASP A 44 11.38 6.89 -18.82
C ASP A 44 12.53 6.89 -19.83
N SER A 45 12.72 5.80 -20.58
CA SER A 45 13.74 5.71 -21.62
C SER A 45 13.49 6.75 -22.73
N PRO A 46 14.51 7.52 -23.13
CA PRO A 46 14.39 8.40 -24.30
C PRO A 46 14.32 7.62 -25.63
N ASP A 47 14.70 6.34 -25.62
CA ASP A 47 14.61 5.45 -26.78
C ASP A 47 13.20 4.81 -26.87
N PRO A 48 12.42 5.10 -27.93
CA PRO A 48 11.08 4.58 -28.10
C PRO A 48 11.02 3.06 -28.34
N GLU A 49 12.09 2.43 -28.82
CA GLU A 49 12.13 0.97 -29.03
C GLU A 49 12.17 0.22 -27.69
N ILE A 50 12.89 0.75 -26.69
CA ILE A 50 12.92 0.21 -25.33
C ILE A 50 11.52 0.26 -24.71
N VAL A 51 10.84 1.41 -24.80
CA VAL A 51 9.48 1.58 -24.28
C VAL A 51 8.52 0.61 -24.98
N THR A 52 8.60 0.50 -26.31
CA THR A 52 7.75 -0.41 -27.09
C THR A 52 7.94 -1.87 -26.69
N ARG A 53 9.20 -2.30 -26.50
CA ARG A 53 9.51 -3.65 -26.02
C ARG A 53 9.01 -3.90 -24.60
N LEU A 54 9.10 -2.91 -23.71
CA LEU A 54 8.58 -3.01 -22.35
C LEU A 54 7.06 -3.20 -22.36
N VAL A 55 6.34 -2.38 -23.13
CA VAL A 55 4.87 -2.49 -23.28
C VAL A 55 4.48 -3.87 -23.83
N ALA A 56 5.17 -4.36 -24.86
CA ALA A 56 4.93 -5.69 -25.41
C ALA A 56 5.17 -6.80 -24.38
N LYS A 57 6.25 -6.70 -23.58
CA LYS A 57 6.56 -7.65 -22.51
C LYS A 57 5.48 -7.63 -21.42
N THR A 58 5.03 -6.45 -20.99
CA THR A 58 3.96 -6.29 -20.01
C THR A 58 2.65 -6.87 -20.52
N LYS A 59 2.31 -6.64 -21.79
CA LYS A 59 1.12 -7.24 -22.42
C LYS A 59 1.17 -8.76 -22.38
N ALA A 60 2.29 -9.36 -22.81
CA ALA A 60 2.47 -10.80 -22.76
C ALA A 60 2.37 -11.35 -21.33
N ALA A 61 2.94 -10.66 -20.34
CA ALA A 61 2.83 -11.07 -18.94
C ALA A 61 1.38 -11.09 -18.43
N ILE A 62 0.57 -10.10 -18.82
CA ILE A 62 -0.85 -10.05 -18.45
C ILE A 62 -1.66 -11.13 -19.17
N GLU A 63 -1.45 -11.30 -20.49
CA GLU A 63 -2.23 -12.22 -21.31
C GLU A 63 -1.88 -13.70 -21.07
N GLU A 64 -0.61 -14.01 -20.81
CA GLU A 64 -0.11 -15.38 -20.73
C GLU A 64 0.13 -15.84 -19.29
N ASP A 65 0.73 -14.99 -18.44
CA ASP A 65 1.17 -15.37 -17.10
C ASP A 65 0.09 -15.05 -16.04
N GLY A 66 -0.74 -14.03 -16.28
CA GLY A 66 -1.77 -13.52 -15.36
C GLY A 66 -1.21 -12.75 -14.15
N PHE A 67 0.10 -12.81 -13.93
CA PHE A 67 0.85 -12.11 -12.88
C PHE A 67 2.19 -11.63 -13.42
N LEU A 68 2.77 -10.60 -12.80
CA LEU A 68 4.08 -10.08 -13.15
C LEU A 68 4.80 -9.55 -11.91
N PHE A 69 6.13 -9.49 -11.98
CA PHE A 69 6.94 -8.80 -10.99
C PHE A 69 7.32 -7.42 -11.49
N LEU A 70 7.39 -6.43 -10.61
CA LEU A 70 7.93 -5.11 -10.90
C LEU A 70 9.27 -4.91 -10.22
N THR A 71 10.21 -4.26 -10.90
CA THR A 71 11.45 -3.75 -10.33
C THR A 71 11.66 -2.30 -10.72
N ASN A 72 12.50 -1.59 -9.95
CA ASN A 72 12.88 -0.20 -10.23
C ASN A 72 11.68 0.76 -10.39
N TYR A 73 10.61 0.55 -9.61
CA TYR A 73 9.36 1.31 -9.65
C TYR A 73 9.34 2.53 -8.72
N GLY A 74 10.51 3.05 -8.34
CA GLY A 74 10.64 4.32 -7.61
C GLY A 74 10.51 4.25 -6.08
N VAL A 75 10.20 3.08 -5.49
CA VAL A 75 10.12 2.90 -4.03
C VAL A 75 11.30 2.08 -3.52
N SER A 76 12.01 2.60 -2.52
CA SER A 76 13.12 1.90 -1.87
C SER A 76 12.61 0.86 -0.87
N LEU A 77 13.46 -0.13 -0.57
CA LEU A 77 13.12 -1.15 0.44
C LEU A 77 12.92 -0.54 1.83
N GLU A 78 13.68 0.51 2.16
CA GLU A 78 13.54 1.24 3.43
C GLU A 78 12.20 1.96 3.54
N GLN A 79 11.78 2.68 2.48
CA GLN A 79 10.45 3.29 2.40
C GLN A 79 9.35 2.23 2.60
N LEU A 80 9.47 1.09 1.92
CA LEU A 80 8.49 0.01 2.03
C LEU A 80 8.44 -0.59 3.45
N HIS A 81 9.60 -0.88 4.03
CA HIS A 81 9.67 -1.41 5.39
C HIS A 81 9.09 -0.44 6.42
N ARG A 82 9.28 0.87 6.24
CA ARG A 82 8.66 1.86 7.11
C ARG A 82 7.13 1.76 7.10
N GLN A 83 6.51 1.50 5.94
CA GLN A 83 5.07 1.27 5.88
C GLN A 83 4.66 -0.03 6.59
N PHE A 84 5.49 -1.07 6.56
CA PHE A 84 5.25 -2.29 7.34
C PHE A 84 5.38 -2.05 8.85
N ASP A 85 6.34 -1.24 9.30
CA ASP A 85 6.45 -0.82 10.71
C ASP A 85 5.14 -0.16 11.17
N LEU A 86 4.65 0.80 10.38
CA LEU A 86 3.44 1.57 10.65
C LEU A 86 2.18 0.69 10.64
N ALA A 87 2.03 -0.20 9.67
CA ALA A 87 0.91 -1.12 9.59
C ALA A 87 0.90 -2.11 10.77
N GLN A 88 2.06 -2.66 11.13
CA GLN A 88 2.18 -3.53 12.31
C GLN A 88 1.82 -2.77 13.59
N PHE A 89 2.31 -1.54 13.74
CA PHE A 89 2.00 -0.69 14.87
C PHE A 89 0.49 -0.36 14.95
N LEU A 90 -0.15 0.01 13.84
CA LEU A 90 -1.59 0.26 13.77
C LEU A 90 -2.38 -0.95 14.28
N HIS A 91 -2.16 -2.13 13.70
CA HIS A 91 -2.93 -3.32 14.07
C HIS A 91 -2.65 -3.79 15.51
N ALA A 92 -1.47 -3.52 16.05
CA ALA A 92 -1.13 -3.83 17.43
C ALA A 92 -1.77 -2.87 18.45
N ASN A 93 -2.12 -1.64 18.05
CA ASN A 93 -2.51 -0.56 18.98
C ASN A 93 -3.89 0.05 18.70
N ILE A 94 -4.55 -0.28 17.60
CA ILE A 94 -5.91 0.20 17.31
C ILE A 94 -6.88 -0.27 18.41
N SER A 95 -7.59 0.68 19.01
CA SER A 95 -8.50 0.45 20.12
C SER A 95 -9.80 -0.22 19.66
N GLU A 96 -10.52 -0.88 20.58
CA GLU A 96 -11.85 -1.41 20.26
C GLU A 96 -12.86 -0.28 19.95
N GLU A 97 -12.65 0.90 20.54
CA GLU A 97 -13.44 2.10 20.23
C GLU A 97 -13.22 2.54 18.78
N ASP A 98 -11.97 2.64 18.33
CA ASP A 98 -11.63 2.99 16.95
C ASP A 98 -12.13 1.92 15.98
N LYS A 99 -11.98 0.63 16.30
CA LYS A 99 -12.53 -0.46 15.48
C LYS A 99 -14.04 -0.36 15.32
N ALA A 100 -14.76 0.05 16.35
CA ALA A 100 -16.21 0.23 16.30
C ALA A 100 -16.60 1.51 15.56
N LYS A 101 -15.94 2.63 15.86
CA LYS A 101 -16.16 3.95 15.22
C LYS A 101 -15.88 3.89 13.72
N LEU A 102 -14.80 3.22 13.34
CA LEU A 102 -14.28 3.15 11.98
C LEU A 102 -14.64 1.83 11.28
N LEU A 103 -15.64 1.09 11.78
CA LEU A 103 -16.08 -0.15 11.14
C LEU A 103 -16.54 0.11 9.70
N TRP A 104 -15.97 -0.65 8.76
CA TRP A 104 -16.26 -0.51 7.34
C TRP A 104 -17.74 -0.77 6.98
N ASP A 105 -18.18 -0.25 5.84
CA ASP A 105 -19.51 -0.55 5.29
C ASP A 105 -19.46 -0.86 3.80
N PRO A 106 -19.17 -2.12 3.43
CA PRO A 106 -19.07 -2.50 2.03
C PRO A 106 -20.39 -2.35 1.25
N SER A 107 -21.54 -2.20 1.92
CA SER A 107 -22.83 -1.99 1.24
C SER A 107 -22.92 -0.64 0.53
N THR A 108 -22.10 0.33 0.96
CA THR A 108 -21.98 1.65 0.33
C THR A 108 -21.12 1.65 -0.93
N GLY A 109 -20.44 0.53 -1.21
CA GLY A 109 -19.40 0.45 -2.24
C GLY A 109 -18.06 1.05 -1.81
N VAL A 110 -17.96 1.59 -0.59
CA VAL A 110 -16.74 2.13 0.00
C VAL A 110 -16.22 1.14 1.05
N PHE A 111 -14.98 0.69 0.88
CA PHE A 111 -14.34 -0.29 1.77
C PHE A 111 -13.37 0.37 2.77
N ALA A 112 -13.54 1.67 3.02
CA ALA A 112 -12.73 2.44 3.96
C ALA A 112 -12.95 1.97 5.40
N GLY A 113 -11.92 2.11 6.24
CA GLY A 113 -11.98 1.78 7.65
C GLY A 113 -11.62 0.33 7.98
N PHE A 114 -12.04 -0.10 9.17
CA PHE A 114 -11.67 -1.36 9.79
C PHE A 114 -12.54 -2.53 9.33
N LYS A 115 -11.88 -3.61 8.92
CA LYS A 115 -12.48 -4.89 8.54
C LYS A 115 -12.12 -5.97 9.55
N PRO A 116 -13.11 -6.58 10.24
CA PRO A 116 -12.86 -7.68 11.16
C PRO A 116 -12.66 -9.02 10.42
N ARG A 117 -12.13 -10.03 11.13
CA ARG A 117 -11.81 -11.38 10.58
C ARG A 117 -13.02 -12.27 10.26
N PHE A 118 -14.18 -11.66 10.02
CA PHE A 118 -15.47 -12.35 9.92
C PHE A 118 -16.21 -11.94 8.63
N GLY A 119 -15.65 -12.26 7.47
CA GLY A 119 -16.30 -12.10 6.17
C GLY A 119 -16.19 -10.69 5.58
N TRP A 120 -16.88 -10.50 4.46
CA TRP A 120 -16.79 -9.29 3.61
C TRP A 120 -18.08 -8.43 3.67
N LYS A 121 -18.72 -8.40 4.84
CA LYS A 121 -19.93 -7.62 5.12
C LYS A 121 -19.72 -6.78 6.38
N ARG A 122 -20.61 -5.82 6.60
CA ARG A 122 -20.63 -5.04 7.85
C ARG A 122 -20.98 -5.94 9.03
N GLU A 123 -21.99 -6.80 8.88
CA GLU A 123 -22.35 -7.79 9.88
C GLU A 123 -21.35 -8.97 9.89
N PRO A 124 -20.98 -9.49 11.07
CA PRO A 124 -20.08 -10.63 11.17
C PRO A 124 -20.59 -11.87 10.43
N GLY A 125 -19.77 -12.39 9.52
CA GLY A 125 -19.97 -13.64 8.79
C GLY A 125 -19.08 -14.78 9.32
N LYS A 126 -18.67 -15.68 8.40
CA LYS A 126 -17.72 -16.76 8.73
C LYS A 126 -16.33 -16.20 8.98
N PHE A 127 -15.59 -16.83 9.89
CA PHE A 127 -14.19 -16.50 10.11
C PHE A 127 -13.37 -16.73 8.84
N ASP A 128 -12.64 -15.71 8.40
CA ASP A 128 -11.76 -15.75 7.22
C ASP A 128 -10.29 -15.48 7.54
N GLY A 129 -9.98 -15.07 8.78
CA GLY A 129 -8.62 -14.79 9.23
C GLY A 129 -8.00 -13.51 8.68
N ILE A 130 -8.73 -12.71 7.91
CA ILE A 130 -8.24 -11.51 7.26
C ILE A 130 -8.71 -10.29 8.06
N GLU A 131 -7.77 -9.46 8.49
CA GLU A 131 -8.04 -8.18 9.13
C GLU A 131 -7.30 -7.10 8.34
N HIS A 132 -7.95 -5.98 8.05
CA HIS A 132 -7.28 -4.85 7.45
C HIS A 132 -7.92 -3.53 7.89
N PHE A 133 -7.19 -2.45 7.65
CA PHE A 133 -7.69 -1.08 7.69
C PHE A 133 -7.36 -0.43 6.35
N ASN A 134 -8.36 0.11 5.65
CA ASN A 134 -8.16 0.75 4.35
C ASN A 134 -8.27 2.26 4.46
N PHE A 135 -7.32 2.96 3.81
CA PHE A 135 -7.32 4.40 3.62
C PHE A 135 -7.75 4.73 2.18
N TYR A 136 -8.68 5.67 2.03
CA TYR A 136 -9.01 6.34 0.78
C TYR A 136 -8.80 7.85 0.96
N SER A 137 -9.01 8.63 -0.11
CA SER A 137 -8.83 10.09 -0.09
C SER A 137 -9.39 10.79 1.16
N PRO A 138 -10.61 10.49 1.65
CA PRO A 138 -11.15 11.16 2.81
C PRO A 138 -10.37 10.94 4.11
N GLU A 139 -9.72 9.79 4.29
CA GLU A 139 -8.91 9.47 5.47
C GLU A 139 -7.57 10.23 5.48
N PHE A 140 -7.09 10.66 4.32
CA PHE A 140 -5.92 11.55 4.22
C PHE A 140 -6.25 13.02 4.49
N GLU A 141 -7.53 13.39 4.37
CA GLU A 141 -8.02 14.76 4.56
C GLU A 141 -8.58 15.02 5.97
N ASP A 142 -9.06 13.97 6.64
CA ASP A 142 -9.76 14.07 7.92
C ASP A 142 -9.22 13.05 8.93
N ILE A 143 -8.50 13.56 9.94
CA ILE A 143 -7.90 12.74 11.00
C ILE A 143 -8.95 12.03 11.88
N GLU A 144 -10.22 12.47 11.88
CA GLU A 144 -11.27 11.79 12.64
C GLU A 144 -11.66 10.44 12.05
N LYS A 145 -11.24 10.17 10.80
CA LYS A 145 -11.47 8.93 10.06
C LYS A 145 -10.31 7.95 10.15
N VAL A 146 -9.23 8.29 10.87
CA VAL A 146 -8.09 7.41 11.08
C VAL A 146 -8.01 6.98 12.54
N PRO A 147 -7.43 5.80 12.85
CA PRO A 147 -7.22 5.37 14.23
C PRO A 147 -6.33 6.35 14.98
N GLU A 148 -6.68 6.67 16.23
CA GLU A 148 -5.96 7.68 17.00
C GLU A 148 -4.47 7.34 17.14
N CYS A 149 -4.16 6.04 17.28
CA CYS A 149 -2.79 5.57 17.43
C CYS A 149 -1.88 5.93 16.25
N ILE A 150 -2.42 6.02 15.01
CA ILE A 150 -1.60 6.27 13.81
C ILE A 150 -1.54 7.75 13.40
N VAL A 151 -2.38 8.61 13.99
CA VAL A 151 -2.43 10.06 13.70
C VAL A 151 -1.05 10.72 13.69
N PRO A 152 -0.12 10.46 14.64
CA PRO A 152 1.21 11.10 14.63
C PRO A 152 2.07 10.81 13.40
N PHE A 153 1.72 9.78 12.61
CA PHE A 153 2.47 9.31 11.44
C PHE A 153 1.74 9.56 10.12
N MET A 154 0.57 10.22 10.13
CA MET A 154 -0.19 10.48 8.90
C MET A 154 0.61 11.33 7.91
N ASP A 155 1.55 12.16 8.36
CA ASP A 155 2.47 12.87 7.47
C ASP A 155 3.35 11.91 6.64
N GLU A 156 3.89 10.87 7.26
CA GLU A 156 4.68 9.83 6.58
C GLU A 156 3.83 8.98 5.63
N ILE A 157 2.62 8.62 6.05
CA ILE A 157 1.70 7.80 5.25
C ILE A 157 1.25 8.59 4.01
N THR A 158 0.82 9.84 4.18
CA THR A 158 0.44 10.71 3.06
C THR A 158 1.61 10.95 2.11
N ALA A 159 2.79 11.27 2.63
CA ALA A 159 3.98 11.50 1.80
C ALA A 159 4.37 10.25 1.00
N PHE A 160 4.21 9.05 1.56
CA PHE A 160 4.44 7.80 0.84
C PHE A 160 3.43 7.62 -0.31
N CYS A 161 2.15 7.91 -0.07
CA CYS A 161 1.10 7.82 -1.07
C CYS A 161 1.24 8.85 -2.21
N ASP A 162 1.75 10.05 -1.93
CA ASP A 162 2.07 11.05 -2.95
C ASP A 162 3.21 10.57 -3.86
N VAL A 163 4.27 10.00 -3.26
CA VAL A 163 5.41 9.44 -3.99
C VAL A 163 4.99 8.24 -4.85
N SER A 164 4.03 7.43 -4.39
CA SER A 164 3.50 6.29 -5.16
C SER A 164 2.42 6.68 -6.17
N GLY A 165 2.07 7.96 -6.29
CA GLY A 165 1.04 8.46 -7.20
C GLY A 165 -0.41 8.14 -6.80
N CYS A 166 -0.63 7.61 -5.59
CA CYS A 166 -1.95 7.18 -5.12
C CYS A 166 -2.94 8.34 -4.92
N LEU A 167 -2.46 9.55 -4.64
CA LEU A 167 -3.31 10.72 -4.38
C LEU A 167 -3.59 11.58 -5.63
N TYR A 168 -2.84 11.40 -6.71
CA TYR A 168 -3.00 12.18 -7.95
C TYR A 168 -4.15 11.71 -8.87
N GLY A 169 -4.81 10.60 -8.54
CA GLY A 169 -5.88 10.00 -9.36
C GLY A 169 -7.24 10.71 -9.33
N ALA A 170 -7.48 11.67 -8.43
CA ALA A 170 -8.78 12.31 -8.26
C ALA A 170 -8.93 13.72 -8.89
N GLY A 171 -7.85 14.32 -9.43
CA GLY A 171 -7.86 15.76 -9.74
C GLY A 171 -7.22 16.23 -11.04
N SER A 172 -6.62 15.36 -11.87
CA SER A 172 -5.81 15.82 -13.02
C SER A 172 -6.34 15.47 -14.41
N LEU A 173 -7.67 15.27 -14.55
CA LEU A 173 -8.37 15.32 -15.85
C LEU A 173 -8.98 16.72 -16.03
N ASN A 174 -8.13 17.75 -16.17
CA ASN A 174 -8.41 19.01 -16.87
C ASN A 174 -7.19 19.93 -16.78
N ARG A 175 -6.23 19.70 -17.66
CA ARG A 175 -5.32 20.73 -18.18
C ARG A 175 -4.80 20.25 -19.52
N GLY A 176 -5.58 20.55 -20.56
CA GLY A 176 -5.32 20.37 -21.98
C GLY A 176 -6.39 21.14 -22.73
#